data_AF-A0A7V4HTP4-F1
#
_entry.id   AF-A0A7V4HTP4-F1
#
_cell.length_a   1.000
_cell.length_b   1.000
_cell.length_c   1.000
_cell.angle_alpha   90.00
_cell.angle_beta   90.00
_cell.angle_gamma   90.00
#
_symmetry.space_group_name_H-M   'P 1'
#
loop_
_entity.id
_entity.type
_entity.pdbx_description
1 polymer ?
#
loop_
_entity_poly.entity_id
_entity_poly.type
_entity_poly.pdbx_seq_one_letter_code
_entity_poly.pdbx_strand_id
1 'polypeptide(L)'
;MAFTFFFRDAQTLELAIDEALPRLCGRAFIHVWDAGCAHGPEPYTVAILLRERMSDYVFRNVRIHATDVDAGFADQVTSGVFPKAEVQRVPPEILKKYFRPADCEACRHAAHGVACRHAAHCVACRHAAQPRVGMEFQQLCSCSPDALRRESMPLEASMPSDCACVQVVPELRAKVAFAQHDLLSLRPPREDFSLIVCKNVLLHFDEAQRIAVLRMFHGALQRGGTLVMETTQKLPEALAPCFEQVGPHVQVYRKAEPSLAGRRADETLPGNSCNPFTLSPHRVRRERCSAR
;
A
#
# COMPACT_ATOMS: atom_id res chain seq x y z
N MET A 1 8.69 -17.41 4.58
CA MET A 1 7.24 -17.15 4.62
C MET A 1 7.03 -15.78 5.22
N ALA A 2 6.53 -14.81 4.45
CA ALA A 2 6.19 -13.49 4.97
C ALA A 2 4.81 -13.57 5.65
N PHE A 3 4.76 -13.43 6.97
CA PHE A 3 3.50 -13.35 7.72
C PHE A 3 3.19 -11.89 8.04
N THR A 4 2.11 -11.37 7.47
CA THR A 4 1.57 -10.04 7.73
C THR A 4 0.10 -10.15 8.10
N PHE A 5 -0.36 -9.30 9.01
CA PHE A 5 -1.76 -9.28 9.48
C PHE A 5 -2.19 -7.83 9.73
N PHE A 6 -3.49 -7.58 9.70
CA PHE A 6 -4.05 -6.24 9.88
C PHE A 6 -3.71 -5.67 11.26
N PHE A 7 -3.44 -4.36 11.34
CA PHE A 7 -3.12 -3.65 12.59
C PHE A 7 -1.87 -4.17 13.33
N ARG A 8 -0.94 -4.81 12.60
CA ARG A 8 0.38 -5.12 13.16
C ARG A 8 1.13 -3.84 13.53
N ASP A 9 1.58 -3.75 14.77
CA ASP A 9 2.25 -2.57 15.34
C ASP A 9 1.42 -1.29 15.18
N ALA A 10 0.09 -1.39 15.39
CA ALA A 10 -0.85 -0.29 15.19
C ALA A 10 -0.44 0.99 15.91
N GLN A 11 0.05 0.90 17.16
CA GLN A 11 0.51 2.07 17.92
C GLN A 11 1.60 2.86 17.20
N THR A 12 2.56 2.19 16.56
CA THR A 12 3.63 2.83 15.79
C THR A 12 3.07 3.50 14.53
N LEU A 13 2.17 2.83 13.82
CA LEU A 13 1.51 3.39 12.63
C LEU A 13 0.63 4.59 12.98
N GLU A 14 -0.13 4.50 14.07
CA GLU A 14 -0.98 5.57 14.57
C GLU A 14 -0.16 6.80 14.93
N LEU A 15 0.91 6.63 15.71
CA LEU A 15 1.83 7.72 16.05
C LEU A 15 2.44 8.37 14.80
N ALA A 16 2.88 7.55 13.83
CA ALA A 16 3.46 8.05 12.61
C ALA A 16 2.46 8.87 11.77
N ILE A 17 1.21 8.42 11.72
CA ILE A 17 0.14 9.13 11.03
C ILE A 17 -0.21 10.42 11.77
N ASP A 18 -0.35 10.38 13.10
CA ASP A 18 -0.65 11.55 13.92
C ASP A 18 0.45 12.62 13.82
N GLU A 19 1.72 12.21 13.74
CA GLU A 19 2.85 13.12 13.48
C GLU A 19 2.85 13.65 12.03
N ALA A 20 2.51 12.82 11.05
CA ALA A 20 2.49 13.23 9.65
C ALA A 20 1.35 14.22 9.38
N LEU A 21 0.16 13.97 9.93
CA LEU A 21 -1.11 14.63 9.60
C LEU A 21 -1.07 16.17 9.54
N PRO A 22 -0.54 16.88 10.56
CA PRO A 22 -0.46 18.34 10.51
C PRO A 22 0.29 18.88 9.28
N ARG A 23 1.22 18.09 8.73
CA ARG A 23 2.04 18.44 7.56
C ARG A 23 1.49 17.89 6.24
N LEU A 24 0.54 16.97 6.31
CA LEU A 24 -0.23 16.46 5.16
C LEU A 24 -1.37 17.41 4.82
N CYS A 25 -2.00 18.02 5.84
CA CYS A 25 -3.07 19.00 5.68
C CYS A 25 -2.59 20.20 4.86
N GLY A 26 -3.21 20.40 3.69
CA GLY A 26 -2.87 21.48 2.75
C GLY A 26 -2.05 21.04 1.52
N ARG A 27 -1.61 19.77 1.46
CA ARG A 27 -0.98 19.23 0.26
C ARG A 27 -2.02 18.82 -0.78
N ALA A 28 -1.70 19.07 -2.05
CA ALA A 28 -2.56 18.68 -3.17
C ALA A 28 -2.63 17.15 -3.34
N PHE A 29 -1.54 16.44 -3.03
CA PHE A 29 -1.44 14.98 -3.10
C PHE A 29 -0.70 14.44 -1.87
N ILE A 30 -1.17 13.31 -1.36
CA ILE A 30 -0.55 12.59 -0.24
C ILE A 30 -0.14 11.22 -0.75
N HIS A 31 1.14 11.09 -1.09
CA HIS A 31 1.72 9.83 -1.52
C HIS A 31 2.27 9.07 -0.32
N VAL A 32 1.82 7.83 -0.14
CA VAL A 32 2.32 6.91 0.88
C VAL A 32 3.00 5.76 0.17
N TRP A 33 4.18 5.37 0.60
CA TRP A 33 4.84 4.16 0.13
C TRP A 33 4.82 3.10 1.22
N ASP A 34 4.26 1.94 0.92
CA ASP A 34 4.43 0.74 1.72
C ASP A 34 5.42 -0.21 1.03
N ALA A 35 6.64 -0.26 1.55
CA ALA A 35 7.76 -1.00 1.01
C ALA A 35 7.88 -2.38 1.67
N GLY A 36 7.44 -3.41 0.93
CA GLY A 36 7.36 -4.80 1.35
C GLY A 36 6.00 -5.18 1.91
N CYS A 37 4.94 -4.92 1.14
CA CYS A 37 3.56 -5.08 1.61
C CYS A 37 3.14 -6.55 1.80
N ALA A 38 3.91 -7.52 1.29
CA ALA A 38 3.58 -8.94 1.27
C ALA A 38 2.12 -9.16 0.79
N HIS A 39 1.33 -9.91 1.57
CA HIS A 39 -0.08 -10.22 1.25
C HIS A 39 -1.05 -9.02 1.25
N GLY A 40 -0.62 -7.81 1.65
CA GLY A 40 -1.45 -6.60 1.58
C GLY A 40 -2.28 -6.15 2.81
N PRO A 41 -2.27 -6.76 4.00
CA PRO A 41 -2.93 -6.19 5.18
C PRO A 41 -2.40 -4.82 5.63
N GLU A 42 -1.09 -4.58 5.50
CA GLU A 42 -0.43 -3.33 5.90
C GLU A 42 -0.89 -2.08 5.13
N PRO A 43 -0.91 -2.06 3.79
CA PRO A 43 -1.34 -0.87 3.05
C PRO A 43 -2.80 -0.53 3.32
N TYR A 44 -3.66 -1.54 3.53
CA TYR A 44 -5.05 -1.33 3.94
C TYR A 44 -5.20 -0.84 5.38
N THR A 45 -4.35 -1.32 6.30
CA THR A 45 -4.31 -0.78 7.67
C THR A 45 -3.98 0.70 7.65
N VAL A 46 -2.96 1.11 6.89
CA VAL A 46 -2.59 2.52 6.71
C VAL A 46 -3.73 3.31 6.07
N ALA A 47 -4.39 2.77 5.04
CA ALA A 47 -5.55 3.40 4.42
C ALA A 47 -6.69 3.66 5.42
N ILE A 48 -7.02 2.68 6.26
CA ILE A 48 -8.06 2.79 7.29
C ILE A 48 -7.67 3.85 8.33
N LEU A 49 -6.43 3.82 8.83
CA LEU A 49 -5.97 4.77 9.85
C LEU A 49 -5.98 6.20 9.31
N LEU A 50 -5.58 6.42 8.06
CA LEU A 50 -5.69 7.72 7.40
C LEU A 50 -7.15 8.13 7.22
N ARG A 51 -8.03 7.21 6.82
CA ARG A 51 -9.44 7.49 6.62
C ARG A 51 -10.17 7.90 7.91
N GLU A 52 -9.86 7.27 9.03
CA GLU A 52 -10.47 7.59 10.34
C GLU A 52 -10.00 8.94 10.89
N ARG A 53 -8.84 9.44 10.46
CA ARG A 53 -8.25 10.71 10.96
C ARG A 53 -8.40 11.89 10.00
N MET A 54 -8.71 11.63 8.72
CA MET A 54 -8.87 12.65 7.68
C MET A 54 -10.34 12.84 7.29
N SER A 55 -10.69 14.06 6.87
CA SER A 55 -11.96 14.28 6.18
C SER A 55 -11.96 13.63 4.80
N ASP A 56 -13.16 13.32 4.29
CA ASP A 56 -13.38 12.74 2.96
C ASP A 56 -12.66 13.52 1.85
N TYR A 57 -12.65 14.85 1.97
CA TYR A 57 -12.01 15.74 1.00
C TYR A 57 -10.49 15.53 0.94
N VAL A 58 -9.82 15.47 2.09
CA VAL A 58 -8.36 15.26 2.16
C VAL A 58 -8.02 13.83 1.74
N PHE A 59 -8.81 12.85 2.19
CA PHE A 59 -8.60 11.45 1.86
C PHE A 59 -8.70 11.15 0.35
N ARG A 60 -9.46 11.94 -0.40
CA ARG A 60 -9.53 11.82 -1.87
C ARG A 60 -8.16 11.95 -2.54
N ASN A 61 -7.26 12.73 -1.95
CA ASN A 61 -5.93 13.03 -2.49
C ASN A 61 -4.85 12.01 -2.07
N VAL A 62 -5.22 11.00 -1.26
CA VAL A 62 -4.31 9.95 -0.81
C VAL A 62 -4.08 8.91 -1.92
N ARG A 63 -2.83 8.51 -2.10
CA ARG A 63 -2.39 7.39 -2.93
C ARG A 63 -1.37 6.55 -2.17
N ILE A 64 -1.66 5.26 -2.01
CA ILE A 64 -0.81 4.30 -1.34
C ILE A 64 -0.17 3.41 -2.41
N HIS A 65 1.14 3.48 -2.49
CA HIS A 65 1.97 2.68 -3.37
C HIS A 65 2.45 1.47 -2.55
N ALA A 66 1.79 0.34 -2.73
CA ALA A 66 2.18 -0.91 -2.09
C ALA A 66 3.15 -1.64 -3.02
N THR A 67 4.33 -2.00 -2.52
CA THR A 67 5.32 -2.67 -3.37
C THR A 67 5.94 -3.87 -2.70
N ASP A 68 6.22 -4.91 -3.46
CA ASP A 68 6.93 -6.10 -2.99
C ASP A 68 7.81 -6.69 -4.11
N VAL A 69 8.81 -7.50 -3.75
CA VAL A 69 9.66 -8.19 -4.71
C VAL A 69 8.92 -9.33 -5.40
N ASP A 70 7.96 -9.94 -4.69
CA ASP A 70 7.14 -11.03 -5.22
C ASP A 70 5.89 -10.50 -5.93
N ALA A 71 5.81 -10.73 -7.24
CA ALA A 71 4.66 -10.35 -8.06
C ALA A 71 3.40 -11.18 -7.74
N GLY A 72 3.53 -12.34 -7.07
CA GLY A 72 2.43 -13.22 -6.71
C GLY A 72 1.41 -12.56 -5.77
N PHE A 73 1.78 -11.48 -5.09
CA PHE A 73 0.86 -10.74 -4.22
C PHE A 73 -0.02 -9.73 -4.97
N ALA A 74 0.25 -9.45 -6.25
CA ALA A 74 -0.44 -8.41 -7.01
C ALA A 74 -1.97 -8.57 -7.00
N ASP A 75 -2.44 -9.79 -7.26
CA ASP A 75 -3.88 -10.09 -7.34
C ASP A 75 -4.56 -9.95 -5.98
N GLN A 76 -3.92 -10.42 -4.91
CA GLN A 76 -4.47 -10.32 -3.55
C GLN A 76 -4.54 -8.86 -3.08
N VAL A 77 -3.44 -8.10 -3.24
CA VAL A 77 -3.38 -6.69 -2.85
C VAL A 77 -4.38 -5.87 -3.65
N THR A 78 -4.47 -6.08 -4.96
CA THR A 78 -5.37 -5.31 -5.84
C THR A 78 -6.84 -5.67 -5.65
N SER A 79 -7.16 -6.96 -5.51
CA SER A 79 -8.55 -7.41 -5.26
C SER A 79 -9.02 -7.02 -3.86
N GLY A 80 -8.11 -6.90 -2.90
CA GLY A 80 -8.40 -6.58 -1.51
C GLY A 80 -9.26 -7.64 -0.82
N VAL A 81 -9.12 -8.91 -1.22
CA VAL A 81 -9.85 -10.04 -0.65
C VAL A 81 -8.96 -10.77 0.34
N PHE A 82 -9.49 -10.99 1.55
CA PHE A 82 -8.75 -11.61 2.65
C PHE A 82 -9.60 -12.71 3.31
N PRO A 83 -8.99 -13.82 3.74
CA PRO A 83 -9.65 -14.81 4.59
C PRO A 83 -10.18 -14.15 5.87
N LYS A 84 -11.35 -14.59 6.35
CA LYS A 84 -11.91 -14.13 7.64
C LYS A 84 -10.93 -14.30 8.81
N ALA A 85 -10.05 -15.30 8.75
CA ALA A 85 -9.02 -15.55 9.75
C ALA A 85 -8.01 -14.40 9.89
N GLU A 86 -7.65 -13.73 8.81
CA GLU A 86 -6.66 -12.64 8.81
C GLU A 86 -7.21 -11.33 9.38
N VAL A 87 -8.53 -11.14 9.33
CA VAL A 87 -9.21 -9.93 9.84
C VAL A 87 -9.74 -10.09 11.27
N GLN A 88 -9.53 -11.23 11.94
CA GLN A 88 -10.03 -11.47 13.30
C GLN A 88 -9.51 -10.48 14.34
N ARG A 89 -8.34 -9.88 14.09
CA ARG A 89 -7.71 -8.89 14.97
C ARG A 89 -8.20 -7.45 14.73
N VAL A 90 -8.97 -7.22 13.68
CA VAL A 90 -9.52 -5.90 13.36
C VAL A 90 -10.65 -5.57 14.35
N PRO A 91 -10.67 -4.37 14.96
CA PRO A 91 -11.77 -3.96 15.81
C PRO A 91 -13.13 -4.08 15.09
N PRO A 92 -14.20 -4.55 15.77
CA PRO A 92 -15.48 -4.86 15.12
C PRO A 92 -16.11 -3.65 14.42
N GLU A 93 -15.94 -2.45 14.99
CA GLU A 93 -16.43 -1.19 14.40
C GLU A 93 -15.76 -0.88 13.06
N ILE A 94 -14.44 -1.09 12.97
CA ILE A 94 -13.66 -0.91 11.75
C ILE A 94 -14.02 -1.99 10.73
N LEU A 95 -14.17 -3.23 11.19
CA LEU A 95 -14.55 -4.36 10.35
C LEU A 95 -15.89 -4.11 9.65
N LYS A 96 -16.89 -3.64 10.40
CA LYS A 96 -18.23 -3.33 9.87
C LYS A 96 -18.22 -2.18 8.87
N LYS A 97 -17.37 -1.16 9.06
CA LYS A 97 -17.27 0.01 8.18
C LYS A 97 -16.54 -0.29 6.87
N TYR A 98 -15.41 -0.99 6.94
CA TYR A 98 -14.44 -1.06 5.84
C TYR A 98 -14.33 -2.42 5.15
N PHE A 99 -15.07 -3.42 5.62
CA PHE A 99 -15.09 -4.74 5.01
C PHE A 99 -16.51 -5.17 4.69
N ARG A 100 -16.63 -5.93 3.60
CA ARG A 100 -17.88 -6.54 3.14
C ARG A 100 -17.64 -8.03 2.89
N PRO A 101 -18.67 -8.88 2.92
CA PRO A 101 -18.54 -10.24 2.41
C PRO A 101 -18.01 -10.22 0.99
N ALA A 102 -16.98 -11.03 0.70
CA ALA A 102 -16.45 -11.11 -0.65
C ALA A 102 -17.42 -11.90 -1.56
N ASP A 103 -17.53 -11.49 -2.82
CA ASP A 103 -18.29 -12.26 -3.80
C ASP A 103 -17.61 -13.61 -4.07
N CYS A 104 -18.41 -14.60 -4.50
CA CYS A 104 -17.92 -15.96 -4.75
C CYS A 104 -16.82 -16.02 -5.81
N GLU A 105 -16.84 -15.12 -6.80
CA GLU A 105 -15.81 -15.00 -7.83
C GLU A 105 -14.50 -14.43 -7.28
N ALA A 106 -14.60 -13.40 -6.44
CA ALA A 106 -13.45 -12.79 -5.78
C ALA A 106 -12.78 -13.76 -4.78
N CYS A 107 -13.59 -14.60 -4.11
CA CYS A 107 -13.09 -15.63 -3.20
C CYS A 107 -12.26 -16.72 -3.89
N ARG A 108 -12.59 -17.09 -5.13
CA ARG A 108 -11.89 -18.17 -5.85
C ARG A 108 -10.44 -17.81 -6.18
N HIS A 109 -10.19 -16.55 -6.50
CA HIS A 109 -8.87 -16.08 -6.91
C HIS A 109 -7.94 -15.84 -5.71
N ALA A 110 -8.47 -15.39 -4.58
CA ALA A 110 -7.68 -15.12 -3.37
C ALA A 110 -7.32 -16.38 -2.57
N ALA A 111 -8.04 -17.48 -2.78
CA ALA A 111 -7.87 -18.70 -2.01
C ALA A 111 -6.74 -19.57 -2.57
N HIS A 112 -5.50 -19.29 -2.19
CA HIS A 112 -4.42 -20.29 -2.17
C HIS A 112 -4.72 -21.37 -1.10
N GLY A 113 -5.82 -22.13 -1.26
CA GLY A 113 -6.16 -23.29 -0.43
C GLY A 113 -7.44 -23.21 0.42
N VAL A 114 -8.21 -22.11 0.39
CA VAL A 114 -9.49 -22.00 1.12
C VAL A 114 -10.67 -22.26 0.17
N ALA A 115 -11.08 -23.51 0.03
CA ALA A 115 -12.27 -23.86 -0.74
C ALA A 115 -13.50 -23.13 -0.17
N CYS A 116 -14.06 -22.17 -0.94
CA CYS A 116 -15.31 -21.54 -0.56
C CYS A 116 -16.41 -22.61 -0.53
N ARG A 117 -16.97 -22.87 0.66
CA ARG A 117 -18.05 -23.85 0.88
C ARG A 117 -19.31 -23.58 0.02
N HIS A 118 -19.41 -22.43 -0.65
CA HIS A 118 -20.54 -22.06 -1.54
C HIS A 118 -20.39 -22.49 -3.00
N ALA A 119 -19.26 -23.05 -3.43
CA ALA A 119 -19.10 -23.46 -4.82
C ALA A 119 -20.21 -24.43 -5.29
N ALA A 120 -20.80 -25.22 -4.38
CA ALA A 120 -21.90 -26.13 -4.67
C ALA A 120 -23.29 -25.46 -4.81
N HIS A 121 -23.51 -24.28 -4.22
CA HIS A 121 -24.82 -23.63 -4.09
C HIS A 121 -24.97 -22.30 -4.85
N CYS A 122 -23.88 -21.69 -5.32
CA CYS A 122 -23.97 -20.46 -6.09
C CYS A 122 -24.40 -20.76 -7.54
N VAL A 123 -25.63 -20.37 -7.90
CA VAL A 123 -26.23 -20.57 -9.24
C VAL A 123 -25.36 -19.94 -10.35
N ALA A 124 -24.68 -18.83 -10.05
CA ALA A 124 -23.71 -18.20 -10.96
C ALA A 124 -22.41 -19.01 -11.17
N CYS A 125 -22.05 -19.91 -10.24
CA CYS A 125 -20.85 -20.75 -10.35
C CYS A 125 -21.06 -22.01 -11.19
N ARG A 126 -22.28 -22.55 -11.22
CA ARG A 126 -22.56 -23.80 -11.96
C ARG A 126 -22.40 -23.67 -13.47
N HIS A 127 -22.44 -22.46 -14.02
CA HIS A 127 -22.32 -22.23 -15.46
C HIS A 127 -20.89 -22.02 -15.98
N ALA A 128 -19.88 -21.84 -15.12
CA ALA A 128 -18.51 -21.54 -15.56
C ALA A 128 -17.53 -22.72 -15.37
N ALA A 129 -17.95 -23.83 -14.76
CA ALA A 129 -17.12 -24.97 -14.45
C ALA A 129 -17.33 -26.16 -15.43
N GLN A 130 -17.27 -25.91 -16.74
CA GLN A 130 -17.09 -26.98 -17.72
C GLN A 130 -15.82 -26.72 -18.55
N PRO A 131 -14.96 -27.74 -18.76
CA PRO A 131 -13.78 -27.62 -19.59
C PRO A 131 -14.21 -27.40 -21.05
N ARG A 132 -13.66 -26.36 -21.70
CA ARG A 132 -13.84 -26.15 -23.14
C ARG A 132 -13.06 -27.22 -23.91
N VAL A 133 -13.76 -28.25 -24.39
CA VAL A 133 -13.31 -29.13 -25.46
C VAL A 133 -14.49 -29.43 -26.38
N GLY A 134 -14.36 -29.08 -27.67
CA GLY A 134 -15.24 -29.56 -28.75
C GLY A 134 -16.52 -28.78 -28.99
N MET A 135 -16.86 -28.64 -30.28
CA MET A 135 -18.11 -28.08 -30.87
C MET A 135 -19.36 -28.80 -30.30
N GLU A 136 -20.59 -28.26 -30.25
CA GLU A 136 -21.42 -27.63 -31.27
C GLU A 136 -22.45 -26.67 -30.63
N PHE A 137 -22.86 -25.66 -31.39
CA PHE A 137 -23.98 -24.78 -31.12
C PHE A 137 -25.30 -25.57 -31.09
N GLN A 138 -26.09 -25.48 -30.01
CA GLN A 138 -27.55 -25.26 -30.06
C GLN A 138 -28.18 -25.17 -28.66
N GLN A 139 -28.94 -24.07 -28.44
CA GLN A 139 -30.20 -23.98 -27.68
C GLN A 139 -30.23 -24.54 -26.23
N LEU A 140 -30.51 -23.78 -25.16
CA LEU A 140 -31.55 -22.78 -24.94
C LEU A 140 -31.17 -21.87 -23.75
N CYS A 141 -31.22 -20.55 -23.93
CA CYS A 141 -31.27 -19.60 -22.82
C CYS A 141 -32.58 -18.83 -22.94
N SER A 142 -33.62 -19.33 -22.29
CA SER A 142 -34.92 -18.67 -22.16
C SER A 142 -34.89 -17.75 -20.94
N CYS A 143 -34.19 -16.63 -21.02
CA CYS A 143 -34.35 -15.54 -20.05
C CYS A 143 -35.23 -14.47 -20.69
N SER A 144 -36.45 -14.33 -20.17
CA SER A 144 -37.36 -13.25 -20.57
C SER A 144 -36.76 -11.87 -20.20
N PRO A 145 -36.99 -10.79 -20.98
CA PRO A 145 -36.28 -9.51 -20.82
C PRO A 145 -36.68 -8.65 -19.61
N ASP A 146 -37.39 -9.19 -18.61
CA ASP A 146 -38.09 -8.39 -17.60
C ASP A 146 -37.37 -8.22 -16.24
N ALA A 147 -36.11 -8.63 -16.12
CA ALA A 147 -35.34 -8.48 -14.86
C ALA A 147 -34.56 -7.16 -14.72
N LEU A 148 -34.89 -6.14 -15.53
CA LEU A 148 -34.38 -4.77 -15.40
C LEU A 148 -35.51 -3.85 -14.90
N ARG A 149 -36.03 -4.09 -13.70
CA ARG A 149 -36.76 -3.06 -12.95
C ARG A 149 -36.02 -2.70 -11.69
N ARG A 150 -35.66 -1.42 -11.65
CA ARG A 150 -35.22 -0.67 -10.47
C ARG A 150 -36.24 -0.84 -9.36
N GLU A 151 -35.84 -1.48 -8.27
CA GLU A 151 -36.44 -1.25 -6.96
C GLU A 151 -35.31 -0.95 -5.99
N SER A 152 -35.23 0.33 -5.63
CA SER A 152 -34.50 0.82 -4.47
C SER A 152 -35.09 0.17 -3.22
N MET A 153 -34.39 -0.82 -2.66
CA MET A 153 -34.73 -1.47 -1.39
C MET A 153 -33.76 -1.08 -0.27
N PRO A 154 -34.21 -1.08 0.99
CA PRO A 154 -33.58 -0.36 2.09
C PRO A 154 -32.28 -1.00 2.58
N LEU A 155 -31.49 -0.17 3.25
CA LEU A 155 -30.20 -0.43 3.87
C LEU A 155 -30.31 -1.35 5.10
N GLU A 156 -30.89 -2.54 4.95
CA GLU A 156 -30.88 -3.60 5.98
C GLU A 156 -30.60 -4.95 5.32
N ALA A 157 -29.41 -5.10 4.74
CA ALA A 157 -28.89 -6.41 4.35
C ALA A 157 -28.31 -7.08 5.60
N SER A 158 -29.09 -7.96 6.22
CA SER A 158 -28.56 -9.01 7.08
C SER A 158 -27.44 -9.73 6.33
N MET A 159 -26.27 -9.84 6.98
CA MET A 159 -25.07 -10.40 6.35
C MET A 159 -25.35 -11.82 5.86
N PRO A 160 -25.08 -12.18 4.59
CA PRO A 160 -24.96 -13.58 4.22
C PRO A 160 -23.73 -14.13 4.96
N SER A 161 -24.00 -14.92 6.00
CA SER A 161 -23.06 -15.31 7.06
C SER A 161 -21.93 -16.23 6.58
N ASP A 162 -22.03 -16.82 5.39
CA ASP A 162 -21.31 -18.06 5.14
C ASP A 162 -20.08 -17.91 4.22
N CYS A 163 -19.82 -16.71 3.67
CA CYS A 163 -18.61 -16.49 2.88
C CYS A 163 -17.34 -16.57 3.76
N ALA A 164 -16.34 -17.38 3.37
CA ALA A 164 -15.11 -17.56 4.16
C ALA A 164 -14.12 -16.39 4.05
N CYS A 165 -14.33 -15.51 3.08
CA CYS A 165 -13.50 -14.34 2.83
C CYS A 165 -14.30 -13.05 2.97
N VAL A 166 -13.58 -11.99 3.26
CA VAL A 166 -14.06 -10.61 3.25
C VAL A 166 -13.30 -9.82 2.21
N GLN A 167 -13.89 -8.73 1.76
CA GLN A 167 -13.29 -7.82 0.81
C GLN A 167 -13.30 -6.40 1.37
N VAL A 168 -12.19 -5.70 1.19
CA VAL A 168 -12.07 -4.29 1.55
C VAL A 168 -12.99 -3.46 0.65
N VAL A 169 -13.64 -2.44 1.22
CA VAL A 169 -14.55 -1.55 0.47
C VAL A 169 -13.86 -0.89 -0.74
N PRO A 170 -14.58 -0.68 -1.86
CA PRO A 170 -14.01 -0.09 -3.07
C PRO A 170 -13.31 1.26 -2.86
N GLU A 171 -13.80 2.08 -1.93
CA GLU A 171 -13.23 3.39 -1.60
C GLU A 171 -11.76 3.30 -1.16
N LEU A 172 -11.43 2.34 -0.29
CA LEU A 172 -10.06 2.14 0.19
C LEU A 172 -9.21 1.42 -0.86
N ARG A 173 -9.77 0.43 -1.58
CA ARG A 173 -9.05 -0.27 -2.67
C ARG A 173 -8.61 0.69 -3.77
N ALA A 174 -9.44 1.67 -4.12
CA ALA A 174 -9.09 2.70 -5.10
C ALA A 174 -7.92 3.61 -4.66
N LYS A 175 -7.45 3.51 -3.41
CA LYS A 175 -6.28 4.23 -2.89
C LYS A 175 -5.00 3.41 -2.96
N VAL A 176 -5.10 2.08 -3.01
CA VAL A 176 -3.94 1.17 -2.97
C VAL A 176 -3.62 0.73 -4.40
N ALA A 177 -2.38 0.97 -4.82
CA ALA A 177 -1.84 0.49 -6.09
C ALA A 177 -0.64 -0.41 -5.80
N PHE A 178 -0.67 -1.64 -6.34
CA PHE A 178 0.44 -2.56 -6.23
C PHE A 178 1.44 -2.39 -7.37
N ALA A 179 2.73 -2.51 -7.09
CA ALA A 179 3.76 -2.68 -8.10
C ALA A 179 4.87 -3.62 -7.61
N GLN A 180 5.38 -4.48 -8.50
CA GLN A 180 6.58 -5.25 -8.19
C GLN A 180 7.78 -4.31 -8.10
N HIS A 181 8.54 -4.39 -7.01
CA HIS A 181 9.67 -3.52 -6.76
C HIS A 181 10.72 -4.19 -5.87
N ASP A 182 11.98 -4.17 -6.32
CA ASP A 182 13.13 -4.57 -5.51
C ASP A 182 13.79 -3.33 -4.89
N LEU A 183 13.84 -3.28 -3.56
CA LEU A 183 14.47 -2.19 -2.82
C LEU A 183 15.98 -2.08 -3.10
N LEU A 184 16.65 -3.19 -3.43
CA LEU A 184 18.07 -3.20 -3.77
C LEU A 184 18.34 -2.64 -5.17
N SER A 185 17.30 -2.37 -5.97
CA SER A 185 17.43 -1.60 -7.20
C SER A 185 17.74 -0.11 -6.94
N LEU A 186 17.56 0.37 -5.70
CA LEU A 186 17.81 1.73 -5.24
C LEU A 186 17.13 2.82 -6.10
N ARG A 187 16.01 2.49 -6.75
CA ARG A 187 15.23 3.40 -7.58
C ARG A 187 13.81 3.50 -7.03
N PRO A 188 13.45 4.57 -6.30
CA PRO A 188 12.15 4.62 -5.67
C PRO A 188 11.04 4.75 -6.75
N PRO A 189 9.82 4.26 -6.49
CA PRO A 189 8.71 4.42 -7.44
C PRO A 189 8.36 5.89 -7.71
N ARG A 190 8.59 6.77 -6.71
CA ARG A 190 8.41 8.23 -6.76
C ARG A 190 9.38 8.93 -5.81
N GLU A 191 9.45 10.25 -5.87
CA GLU A 191 10.38 11.08 -5.07
C GLU A 191 9.68 12.13 -4.17
N ASP A 192 8.35 12.05 -4.04
CA ASP A 192 7.51 13.01 -3.32
C ASP A 192 6.63 12.32 -2.25
N PHE A 193 7.15 11.26 -1.64
CA PHE A 193 6.42 10.53 -0.62
C PHE A 193 6.27 11.35 0.66
N SER A 194 5.06 11.34 1.19
CA SER A 194 4.70 11.98 2.45
C SER A 194 4.97 11.08 3.65
N LEU A 195 4.76 9.78 3.46
CA LEU A 195 4.96 8.74 4.44
C LEU A 195 5.56 7.54 3.73
N ILE A 196 6.64 6.98 4.27
CA ILE A 196 7.18 5.69 3.87
C ILE A 196 7.03 4.75 5.06
N VAL A 197 6.40 3.60 4.84
CA VAL A 197 6.31 2.50 5.78
C VAL A 197 7.17 1.37 5.23
N CYS A 198 8.12 0.88 6.02
CA CYS A 198 8.92 -0.28 5.66
C CYS A 198 9.16 -1.10 6.92
N LYS A 199 8.26 -2.07 7.16
CA LYS A 199 8.36 -2.96 8.31
C LYS A 199 8.72 -4.37 7.86
N ASN A 200 9.56 -5.05 8.63
CA ASN A 200 9.93 -6.45 8.46
C ASN A 200 10.73 -6.82 7.20
N VAL A 201 11.10 -5.85 6.34
CA VAL A 201 11.94 -6.13 5.15
C VAL A 201 13.42 -5.94 5.44
N LEU A 202 13.77 -4.82 6.08
CA LEU A 202 15.17 -4.40 6.25
C LEU A 202 16.00 -5.34 7.12
N LEU A 203 15.37 -6.19 7.94
CA LEU A 203 16.05 -7.20 8.75
C LEU A 203 16.71 -8.32 7.92
N HIS A 204 16.34 -8.44 6.64
CA HIS A 204 16.94 -9.40 5.72
C HIS A 204 18.17 -8.85 4.99
N PHE A 205 18.49 -7.56 5.16
CA PHE A 205 19.58 -6.88 4.47
C PHE A 205 20.80 -6.73 5.37
N ASP A 206 21.99 -6.73 4.78
CA ASP A 206 23.22 -6.38 5.48
C ASP A 206 23.25 -4.87 5.83
N GLU A 207 24.24 -4.44 6.60
CA GLU A 207 24.34 -3.04 7.01
C GLU A 207 24.50 -2.06 5.84
N ALA A 208 25.32 -2.38 4.85
CA ALA A 208 25.56 -1.50 3.70
C ALA A 208 24.30 -1.35 2.85
N GLN A 209 23.60 -2.46 2.60
CA GLN A 209 22.32 -2.49 1.91
C GLN A 209 21.24 -1.70 2.66
N ARG A 210 21.11 -1.90 3.98
CA ARG A 210 20.17 -1.13 4.82
C ARG A 210 20.44 0.37 4.72
N ILE A 211 21.70 0.78 4.84
CA ILE A 211 22.08 2.19 4.72
C ILE A 211 21.71 2.73 3.33
N ALA A 212 22.00 2.00 2.26
CA ALA A 212 21.68 2.42 0.89
C ALA A 212 20.16 2.58 0.68
N VAL A 213 19.35 1.62 1.14
CA VAL A 213 17.89 1.68 1.04
C VAL A 213 17.31 2.83 1.88
N LEU A 214 17.79 3.03 3.10
CA LEU A 214 17.35 4.13 3.96
C LEU A 214 17.75 5.50 3.39
N ARG A 215 18.89 5.60 2.70
CA ARG A 215 19.28 6.81 1.95
C ARG A 215 18.34 7.06 0.77
N MET A 216 17.97 6.01 0.03
CA MET A 216 16.95 6.12 -1.01
C MET A 216 15.62 6.61 -0.43
N PHE A 217 15.16 6.05 0.70
CA PHE A 217 13.94 6.51 1.38
C PHE A 217 14.04 7.97 1.81
N HIS A 218 15.16 8.40 2.37
CA HIS A 218 15.39 9.80 2.69
C HIS A 218 15.27 10.71 1.46
N GLY A 219 15.88 10.31 0.33
CA GLY A 219 15.78 11.03 -0.94
C GLY A 219 14.35 11.12 -1.46
N ALA A 220 13.61 10.01 -1.37
CA ALA A 220 12.24 9.88 -1.87
C ALA A 220 11.16 10.55 -0.99
N LEU A 221 11.48 10.82 0.28
CA LEU A 221 10.61 11.58 1.17
C LEU A 221 10.61 13.06 0.82
N GLN A 222 9.44 13.66 0.75
CA GLN A 222 9.30 15.11 0.69
C GLN A 222 9.73 15.78 2.01
N ARG A 223 9.89 17.11 1.97
CA ARG A 223 10.18 17.92 3.17
C ARG A 223 9.13 17.70 4.27
N GLY A 224 9.61 17.45 5.48
CA GLY A 224 8.78 17.08 6.64
C GLY A 224 8.06 15.73 6.51
N GLY A 225 8.47 14.87 5.58
CA GLY A 225 7.94 13.51 5.45
C GLY A 225 8.40 12.57 6.57
N THR A 226 7.65 11.48 6.76
CA THR A 226 7.86 10.52 7.85
C THR A 226 8.25 9.15 7.32
N LEU A 227 9.23 8.51 7.95
CA LEU A 227 9.62 7.13 7.75
C LEU A 227 9.19 6.31 8.97
N VAL A 228 8.57 5.15 8.72
CA VAL A 228 8.23 4.16 9.74
C VAL A 228 9.01 2.89 9.46
N MET A 229 9.72 2.44 10.48
CA MET A 229 10.49 1.19 10.47
C MET A 229 9.89 0.18 11.43
N GLU A 230 10.38 -1.05 11.34
CA GLU A 230 10.04 -2.13 12.27
C GLU A 230 10.65 -1.90 13.65
N THR A 231 9.92 -2.26 14.71
CA THR A 231 10.21 -1.89 16.12
C THR A 231 11.61 -2.30 16.60
N THR A 232 12.13 -3.45 16.17
CA THR A 232 13.44 -3.94 16.61
C THR A 232 14.62 -3.36 15.82
N GLN A 233 14.38 -2.87 14.61
CA GLN A 233 15.42 -2.30 13.75
C GLN A 233 15.68 -0.82 14.08
N LYS A 234 16.86 -0.53 14.65
CA LYS A 234 17.33 0.84 14.85
C LYS A 234 17.85 1.45 13.54
N LEU A 235 17.70 2.76 13.43
CA LEU A 235 18.36 3.55 12.40
C LEU A 235 19.90 3.41 12.52
N PRO A 236 20.63 3.14 11.42
CA PRO A 236 22.09 3.14 11.41
C PRO A 236 22.66 4.51 11.79
N GLU A 237 23.74 4.53 12.56
CA GLU A 237 24.38 5.77 13.06
C GLU A 237 24.79 6.72 11.91
N ALA A 238 25.22 6.14 10.78
CA ALA A 238 25.56 6.88 9.56
C ALA A 238 24.42 7.73 8.99
N LEU A 239 23.17 7.49 9.40
CA LEU A 239 21.98 8.21 8.96
C LEU A 239 21.32 9.04 10.05
N ALA A 240 21.87 9.04 11.27
CA ALA A 240 21.36 9.86 12.38
C ALA A 240 21.24 11.36 12.03
N PRO A 241 22.14 11.99 11.23
CA PRO A 241 21.96 13.39 10.84
C PRO A 241 20.83 13.63 9.82
N CYS A 242 20.42 12.58 9.10
CA CYS A 242 19.44 12.64 8.02
C CYS A 242 18.00 12.41 8.55
N PHE A 243 17.82 11.91 9.79
CA PHE A 243 16.51 11.61 10.38
C PHE A 243 16.42 12.03 11.83
N GLU A 244 15.27 12.58 12.22
CA GLU A 244 14.96 12.93 13.60
C GLU A 244 13.93 11.93 14.17
N GLN A 245 14.23 11.29 15.29
CA GLN A 245 13.32 10.33 15.91
C GLN A 245 12.17 11.06 16.62
N VAL A 246 10.93 10.66 16.34
CA VAL A 246 9.72 11.36 16.82
C VAL A 246 9.40 11.08 18.29
N GLY A 247 9.92 9.99 18.85
CA GLY A 247 9.75 9.69 20.27
C GLY A 247 10.72 8.63 20.78
N PRO A 248 10.84 8.47 22.11
CA PRO A 248 11.65 7.43 22.69
C PRO A 248 11.05 6.06 22.36
N HIS A 249 11.91 5.13 21.94
CA HIS A 249 11.58 3.70 21.74
C HIS A 249 10.58 3.40 20.61
N VAL A 250 10.27 4.39 19.78
CA VAL A 250 9.45 4.21 18.57
C VAL A 250 10.32 4.36 17.33
N GLN A 251 10.14 3.47 16.35
CA GLN A 251 10.92 3.50 15.11
C GLN A 251 10.21 4.36 14.06
N VAL A 252 9.86 5.58 14.48
CA VAL A 252 9.21 6.60 13.66
C VAL A 252 10.17 7.78 13.55
N TYR A 253 10.48 8.13 12.31
CA TYR A 253 11.53 9.07 11.97
C TYR A 253 11.00 10.14 11.04
N ARG A 254 11.32 11.39 11.33
CA ARG A 254 11.04 12.53 10.47
C ARG A 254 12.27 12.82 9.61
N LYS A 255 12.07 13.16 8.34
CA LYS A 255 13.15 13.64 7.47
C LYS A 255 13.76 14.91 8.06
N ALA A 256 15.07 14.90 8.32
CA ALA A 256 15.78 16.08 8.78
C ALA A 256 15.93 17.09 7.64
N GLU A 257 15.76 18.37 7.95
CA GLU A 257 15.97 19.44 6.99
C GLU A 257 17.46 19.77 6.89
N PRO A 258 18.02 19.99 5.69
CA PRO A 258 19.39 20.48 5.57
C PRO A 258 19.48 21.85 6.25
N SER A 259 20.33 21.96 7.26
CA SER A 259 20.50 23.21 8.01
C SER A 259 20.99 24.31 7.05
N LEU A 260 20.26 25.44 7.02
CA LEU A 260 20.58 26.60 6.18
C LEU A 260 21.91 27.30 6.55
N ALA A 261 22.56 26.88 7.64
CA ALA A 261 23.72 27.53 8.24
C ALA A 261 25.06 27.30 7.50
N GLY A 262 25.12 26.39 6.53
CA GLY A 262 26.37 26.02 5.82
C GLY A 262 26.62 26.71 4.47
N ARG A 263 25.79 27.66 4.03
CA ARG A 263 25.97 28.36 2.73
C ARG A 263 26.98 29.52 2.79
N ARG A 264 28.17 29.29 3.33
CA ARG A 264 29.34 30.14 3.05
C ARG A 264 30.52 29.26 2.65
N ALA A 265 31.12 29.67 1.54
CA ALA A 265 32.21 29.08 0.79
C ALA A 265 33.23 28.28 1.62
N ASP A 266 33.40 27.00 1.27
CA ASP A 266 34.74 26.41 1.11
C ASP A 266 34.65 25.13 0.25
N GLU A 267 35.23 25.18 -0.95
CA GLU A 267 35.53 24.01 -1.76
C GLU A 267 36.81 23.37 -1.19
N THR A 268 36.69 22.48 -0.20
CA THR A 268 37.67 21.41 0.10
C THR A 268 37.31 20.65 1.38
N LEU A 269 36.28 19.79 1.33
CA LEU A 269 36.09 18.72 2.31
C LEU A 269 35.62 17.44 1.61
N PRO A 270 36.18 16.26 1.95
CA PRO A 270 35.75 15.00 1.36
C PRO A 270 34.40 14.58 1.95
N GLY A 271 33.38 14.49 1.09
CA GLY A 271 32.21 13.63 1.29
C GLY A 271 31.15 14.08 2.30
N ASN A 272 30.46 15.20 2.04
CA ASN A 272 29.19 15.50 2.70
C ASN A 272 28.10 14.52 2.23
N SER A 273 27.90 13.44 3.00
CA SER A 273 27.13 12.27 2.58
C SER A 273 25.60 12.40 2.66
N CYS A 274 25.01 13.53 3.06
CA CYS A 274 23.55 13.70 3.16
C CYS A 274 22.94 14.66 2.12
N ASN A 275 23.66 15.03 1.05
CA ASN A 275 23.11 15.89 -0.02
C ASN A 275 22.69 15.06 -1.25
N PRO A 276 21.39 14.94 -1.59
CA PRO A 276 20.92 14.12 -2.72
C PRO A 276 21.11 14.78 -4.10
N PHE A 277 21.81 15.91 -4.21
CA PHE A 277 21.93 16.68 -5.46
C PHE A 277 23.09 16.26 -6.39
N THR A 278 23.74 15.12 -6.18
CA THR A 278 24.80 14.61 -7.07
C THR A 278 24.37 13.46 -7.98
N LEU A 279 23.09 13.39 -8.35
CA LEU A 279 22.68 12.70 -9.57
C LEU A 279 22.70 13.70 -10.73
N SER A 280 23.72 13.57 -11.59
CA SER A 280 23.93 14.37 -12.79
C SER A 280 22.63 14.59 -13.58
N PRO A 281 22.37 15.80 -14.13
CA PRO A 281 21.28 15.98 -15.06
C PRO A 281 21.63 15.24 -16.35
N HIS A 282 20.99 14.09 -16.60
CA HIS A 282 20.90 13.55 -17.94
C HIS A 282 20.21 14.59 -18.82
N ARG A 283 21.05 15.35 -19.53
CA ARG A 283 20.69 16.32 -20.55
C ARG A 283 19.95 15.56 -21.64
N VAL A 284 18.62 15.52 -21.57
CA VAL A 284 17.78 15.12 -22.70
C VAL A 284 18.09 16.10 -23.83
N ARG A 285 18.93 15.68 -24.77
CA ARG A 285 19.14 16.38 -26.03
C ARG A 285 17.78 16.41 -26.72
N ARG A 286 17.14 17.58 -26.71
CA ARG A 286 16.11 17.93 -27.70
C ARG A 286 16.81 17.94 -29.06
N GLU A 287 16.68 16.84 -29.80
CA GLU A 287 16.94 16.88 -31.24
C GLU A 287 15.89 17.80 -31.85
N ARG A 288 16.39 18.88 -32.44
CA ARG A 288 15.58 19.81 -33.23
C ARG A 288 15.13 19.04 -34.46
N CYS A 289 13.83 18.82 -34.58
CA CYS A 289 13.21 18.47 -35.84
C CYS A 289 13.40 19.69 -36.77
N SER A 290 14.36 19.61 -37.69
CA SER A 290 14.51 20.60 -38.77
C SER A 290 13.64 20.18 -39.94
N ALA A 291 12.77 21.09 -40.35
CA ALA A 291 12.05 21.04 -41.61
C ALA A 291 13.01 20.81 -42.79
N ARG A 292 12.64 19.87 -43.65
CA ARG A 292 12.76 19.91 -45.12
C ARG A 292 11.92 18.81 -45.73
#